data_AF-A0AA38NLE6-F1
#
_entry.id   AF-A0AA38NLE6-F1
#
_cell.length_a   1.000
_cell.length_b   1.000
_cell.length_c   1.000
_cell.angle_alpha   90.00
_cell.angle_beta   90.00
_cell.angle_gamma   90.00
#
_symmetry.space_group_name_H-M   'P 1'
#
loop_
_entity.id
_entity.type
_entity.pdbx_description
1 polymer ?
#
loop_
_entity_poly.entity_id
_entity_poly.type
_entity_poly.pdbx_seq_one_letter_code
_entity_poly.pdbx_strand_id
1 'polypeptide(L)'
;MESNQICAAYIALLHRRDQEGSVPTSFHWVLCYLPRSDDDTTQGFYIYHVLDESEAWEQSKHVNPVHIEQNDRFHIVIKLGYVLADIKTVTDFTASQPATQDDTPLLSTHRKWSCALWIIRVLADFQEAGLFSAIPLQTEDDKMKFYRRIYSAGALASGYPNSDFPVVYHGEVKMTQYK
;
A
#
# COMPACT_ATOMS: atom_id res chain seq x y z
N MET A 1 20.99 6.13 23.36
CA MET A 1 20.44 6.28 22.01
C MET A 1 19.19 5.43 21.97
N GLU A 2 18.04 6.05 22.18
CA GLU A 2 16.76 5.37 21.98
C GLU A 2 16.72 4.92 20.52
N SER A 3 16.47 3.63 20.28
CA SER A 3 16.28 3.11 18.94
C SER A 3 15.21 3.95 18.27
N ASN A 4 15.57 4.73 17.23
CA ASN A 4 14.60 5.39 16.37
C ASN A 4 13.54 4.34 16.04
N GLN A 5 12.32 4.54 16.54
CA GLN A 5 11.25 3.60 16.27
C GLN A 5 10.97 3.69 14.78
N ILE A 6 11.29 2.62 14.09
CA ILE A 6 11.11 2.46 12.65
C ILE A 6 9.79 1.72 12.47
N CYS A 7 8.90 2.26 11.64
CA CYS A 7 7.69 1.56 11.27
C CYS A 7 7.88 0.80 9.95
N ALA A 8 7.21 -0.34 9.84
CA ALA A 8 7.18 -1.11 8.60
C ALA A 8 6.01 -0.65 7.72
N ALA A 9 6.28 -0.38 6.45
CA ALA A 9 5.28 0.01 5.47
C ALA A 9 4.91 -1.17 4.56
N TYR A 10 3.63 -1.29 4.27
CA TYR A 10 3.07 -2.33 3.41
C TYR A 10 2.02 -1.75 2.46
N ILE A 11 1.84 -2.40 1.31
CA ILE A 11 0.62 -2.25 0.51
C ILE A 11 -0.22 -3.50 0.67
N ALA A 12 -1.47 -3.31 1.08
CA ALA A 12 -2.48 -4.34 1.04
C ALA A 12 -3.35 -4.15 -0.20
N LEU A 13 -3.61 -5.25 -0.90
CA LEU A 13 -4.50 -5.29 -2.06
C LEU A 13 -5.81 -5.95 -1.65
N LEU A 14 -6.94 -5.28 -1.91
CA LEU A 14 -8.27 -5.78 -1.62
C LEU A 14 -9.05 -6.03 -2.90
N HIS A 15 -9.95 -7.01 -2.85
CA HIS A 15 -10.97 -7.17 -3.89
C HIS A 15 -11.91 -5.96 -3.90
N ARG A 16 -12.17 -5.45 -5.11
CA ARG A 16 -13.28 -4.51 -5.31
C ARG A 16 -14.59 -5.29 -5.13
N ARG A 17 -15.57 -4.66 -4.46
CA ARG A 17 -16.84 -5.31 -4.06
C ARG A 17 -17.66 -5.83 -5.26
N ASP A 18 -17.37 -5.34 -6.47
CA ASP A 18 -18.07 -5.68 -7.71
C ASP A 18 -17.54 -6.93 -8.42
N GLN A 19 -16.52 -7.62 -7.89
CA GLN A 19 -15.85 -8.73 -8.58
C GLN A 19 -15.94 -10.11 -7.89
N GLU A 20 -16.89 -10.31 -6.97
CA GLU A 20 -17.10 -11.63 -6.34
C GLU A 20 -17.36 -12.72 -7.39
N GLY A 21 -16.54 -13.78 -7.39
CA GLY A 21 -16.68 -14.96 -8.26
C GLY A 21 -15.90 -14.97 -9.58
N SER A 22 -15.11 -13.93 -9.89
CA SER A 22 -14.24 -13.87 -11.06
C SER A 22 -12.79 -13.54 -10.67
N VAL A 23 -11.82 -13.91 -11.52
CA VAL A 23 -10.43 -13.51 -11.30
C VAL A 23 -10.36 -11.98 -11.32
N PRO A 24 -9.91 -11.32 -10.23
CA PRO A 24 -9.97 -9.88 -10.13
C PRO A 24 -9.11 -9.23 -11.22
N THR A 25 -9.73 -8.32 -11.97
CA THR A 25 -9.06 -7.54 -13.03
C THR A 25 -8.53 -6.21 -12.50
N SER A 26 -8.83 -5.87 -11.25
CA SER A 26 -8.35 -4.67 -10.58
C SER A 26 -8.37 -4.86 -9.06
N PHE A 27 -7.48 -4.17 -8.37
CA PHE A 27 -7.37 -4.21 -6.91
C PHE A 27 -7.61 -2.82 -6.34
N HIS A 28 -8.24 -2.76 -5.17
CA HIS A 28 -8.21 -1.57 -4.34
C HIS A 28 -6.94 -1.58 -3.51
N TRP A 29 -6.11 -0.54 -3.63
CA TRP A 29 -4.84 -0.47 -2.91
C TRP A 29 -5.01 0.30 -1.62
N VAL A 30 -4.32 -0.20 -0.60
CA VAL A 30 -4.36 0.33 0.76
C VAL A 30 -2.95 0.38 1.32
N LEU A 31 -2.59 1.52 1.90
CA LEU A 31 -1.30 1.73 2.55
C LEU A 31 -1.42 1.38 4.04
N CYS A 32 -0.54 0.51 4.50
CA CYS A 32 -0.59 -0.04 5.85
C CYS A 32 0.72 0.19 6.60
N TYR A 33 0.65 0.45 7.90
CA TYR A 33 1.82 0.63 8.75
C TYR A 33 1.75 -0.24 10.01
N LEU A 34 2.89 -0.80 10.41
CA LEU A 34 3.08 -1.43 11.72
C LEU A 34 4.05 -0.59 12.57
N PRO A 35 3.74 -0.34 13.86
CA PRO A 35 4.52 0.53 14.74
C PRO A 35 5.91 -0.01 15.11
N ARG A 36 6.29 -1.20 14.64
CA ARG A 36 7.59 -1.82 14.90
C ARG A 36 8.17 -2.49 13.66
N SER A 37 9.49 -2.60 13.64
CA SER A 37 10.24 -3.24 12.56
C SER A 37 10.36 -4.77 12.70
N ASP A 38 9.73 -5.38 13.70
CA ASP A 38 9.77 -6.82 13.96
C ASP A 38 8.71 -7.60 13.14
N ASP A 39 7.94 -6.91 12.30
CA ASP A 39 6.86 -7.49 11.50
C ASP A 39 5.80 -8.20 12.36
N ASP A 40 5.64 -7.83 13.63
CA ASP A 40 4.63 -8.41 14.50
C ASP A 40 3.22 -7.91 14.11
N THR A 41 2.57 -8.68 13.24
CA THR A 41 1.24 -8.38 12.73
C THR A 41 0.15 -8.47 13.79
N THR A 42 0.43 -9.05 14.97
CA THR A 42 -0.55 -9.16 16.06
C THR A 42 -0.90 -7.82 16.70
N GLN A 43 -0.14 -6.77 16.41
CA GLN A 43 -0.42 -5.40 16.86
C GLN A 43 -1.48 -4.69 15.99
N GLY A 44 -1.83 -5.29 14.85
CA GLY A 44 -2.73 -4.70 13.86
C GLY A 44 -2.08 -3.56 13.06
N PHE A 45 -2.65 -3.29 11.90
CA PHE A 45 -2.14 -2.31 10.94
C PHE A 45 -2.89 -0.98 11.04
N TYR A 46 -2.17 0.13 10.99
CA TYR A 46 -2.76 1.43 10.67
C TYR A 46 -2.99 1.51 9.18
N ILE A 47 -4.25 1.73 8.78
CA ILE A 47 -4.68 1.59 7.39
C ILE A 47 -5.12 2.95 6.82
N TYR A 48 -4.61 3.27 5.63
CA TYR A 48 -4.91 4.48 4.86
C TYR A 48 -5.25 4.14 3.42
N HIS A 49 -6.31 4.74 2.90
CA HIS A 49 -6.65 4.65 1.49
C HIS A 49 -7.54 5.81 1.09
N VAL A 50 -7.65 6.03 -0.21
CA VAL A 50 -8.60 6.98 -0.78
C VAL A 50 -9.71 6.25 -1.51
N LEU A 51 -10.92 6.75 -1.38
CA LEU A 51 -12.12 6.24 -2.04
C LEU A 51 -12.67 7.31 -2.97
N ASP A 52 -13.18 6.91 -4.13
CA ASP A 52 -13.93 7.76 -5.05
C ASP A 52 -15.42 7.58 -4.73
N GLU A 53 -15.90 8.28 -3.69
CA GLU A 53 -17.31 8.24 -3.30
C GLU A 53 -18.03 9.43 -3.92
N SER A 54 -18.96 9.17 -4.84
CA SER A 54 -19.78 10.23 -5.47
C SER A 54 -18.95 11.34 -6.15
N GLU A 55 -17.84 10.98 -6.81
CA GLU A 55 -16.88 11.90 -7.44
C GLU A 55 -16.10 12.80 -6.44
N ALA A 56 -16.30 12.61 -5.14
CA ALA A 56 -15.48 13.20 -4.09
C ALA A 56 -14.46 12.17 -3.61
N TRP A 57 -13.18 12.45 -3.84
CA TRP A 57 -12.12 11.62 -3.28
C TRP A 57 -12.00 11.88 -1.79
N GLU A 58 -12.21 10.84 -0.98
CA GLU A 58 -12.10 10.93 0.48
C GLU A 58 -10.97 10.03 0.97
N GLN A 59 -10.19 10.55 1.92
CA GLN A 59 -9.22 9.75 2.66
C GLN A 59 -9.93 9.08 3.83
N SER A 60 -9.86 7.75 3.85
CA SER A 60 -10.29 6.95 4.99
C SER A 60 -9.07 6.53 5.81
N LYS A 61 -9.18 6.71 7.12
CA LYS A 61 -8.23 6.20 8.12
C LYS A 61 -8.98 5.40 9.17
N HIS A 62 -8.46 4.24 9.53
CA HIS A 62 -8.96 3.51 10.68
C HIS A 62 -8.41 4.11 11.97
N VAL A 63 -9.30 4.45 12.92
CA VAL A 63 -8.93 5.03 14.21
C VAL A 63 -8.14 4.02 15.07
N ASN A 64 -8.46 2.73 14.93
CA ASN A 64 -7.80 1.63 15.63
C ASN A 64 -7.04 0.74 14.64
N PRO A 65 -5.92 0.11 15.06
CA PRO A 65 -5.24 -0.88 14.25
C PRO A 65 -6.16 -2.01 13.81
N VAL A 66 -6.02 -2.43 12.55
CA VAL A 66 -6.84 -3.47 11.93
C VAL A 66 -6.03 -4.76 11.80
N HIS A 67 -6.61 -5.84 12.28
CA HIS A 67 -6.11 -7.20 12.10
C HIS A 67 -6.44 -7.69 10.69
N ILE A 68 -5.47 -7.60 9.78
CA ILE A 68 -5.66 -7.94 8.36
C ILE A 68 -6.04 -9.42 8.21
N GLU A 69 -5.55 -10.28 9.09
CA GLU A 69 -5.86 -11.71 9.17
C GLU A 69 -7.31 -12.05 9.48
N GLN A 70 -8.08 -11.08 9.97
CA GLN A 70 -9.49 -11.26 10.30
C GLN A 70 -10.43 -10.76 9.19
N ASN A 71 -9.88 -10.28 8.07
CA ASN A 71 -10.66 -9.63 7.02
C ASN A 71 -10.48 -10.37 5.68
N ASP A 72 -11.57 -10.97 5.24
CA ASP A 72 -11.71 -11.81 4.05
C ASP A 72 -11.52 -11.06 2.73
N ARG A 73 -11.54 -9.72 2.75
CA ARG A 73 -11.35 -8.89 1.56
C ARG A 73 -9.89 -8.68 1.21
N PHE A 74 -8.96 -8.96 2.12
CA PHE A 74 -7.53 -8.82 1.86
C PHE A 74 -7.01 -9.97 1.03
N HIS A 75 -6.40 -9.61 -0.08
CA HIS A 75 -5.91 -10.58 -1.05
C HIS A 75 -4.43 -10.89 -0.87
N ILE A 76 -3.61 -9.84 -0.77
CA ILE A 76 -2.18 -9.94 -0.49
C ILE A 76 -1.70 -8.69 0.25
N VAL A 77 -0.72 -8.86 1.13
CA VAL A 77 0.03 -7.78 1.78
C VAL A 77 1.48 -7.82 1.29
N ILE A 78 2.00 -6.67 0.83
CA ILE A 78 3.33 -6.54 0.23
C ILE A 78 4.16 -5.63 1.12
N LYS A 79 5.16 -6.16 1.81
CA LYS A 79 6.10 -5.38 2.61
C LYS A 79 6.97 -4.53 1.69
N LEU A 80 6.90 -3.21 1.84
CA LEU A 80 7.68 -2.26 1.05
C LEU A 80 9.05 -1.98 1.66
N GLY A 81 9.16 -2.10 2.98
CA GLY A 81 10.36 -1.78 3.73
C GLY A 81 10.02 -0.98 4.97
N TYR A 82 10.97 -0.19 5.42
CA TYR A 82 10.91 0.55 6.67
C TYR A 82 10.89 2.06 6.41
N VAL A 83 10.07 2.78 7.17
CA VAL A 83 10.07 4.24 7.19
C VAL A 83 10.86 4.70 8.43
N LEU A 84 11.79 5.63 8.23
CA LEU A 84 12.72 6.15 9.22
C LEU A 84 12.06 7.19 10.13
N ALA A 85 10.86 6.88 10.64
CA ALA A 85 10.10 7.71 11.54
C ALA A 85 9.19 6.84 12.41
N ASP A 86 8.83 7.38 13.59
CA ASP A 86 7.87 6.72 14.49
C ASP A 86 6.47 6.64 13.86
N ILE A 87 5.65 5.74 14.41
CA ILE A 87 4.32 5.49 13.85
C ILE A 87 3.46 6.75 13.81
N LYS A 88 3.56 7.61 14.84
CA LYS A 88 2.75 8.83 14.95
C LYS A 88 3.10 9.79 13.80
N THR A 89 4.37 10.04 13.57
CA THR A 89 4.89 10.91 12.51
C THR A 89 4.46 10.40 11.14
N VAL A 90 4.58 9.09 10.90
CA VAL A 90 4.14 8.48 9.64
C VAL A 90 2.64 8.57 9.44
N THR A 91 1.85 8.28 10.47
CA THR A 91 0.39 8.41 10.40
C THR A 91 -0.07 9.84 10.18
N ASP A 92 0.57 10.82 10.85
CA ASP A 92 0.24 12.23 10.70
C ASP A 92 0.62 12.73 9.30
N PHE A 93 1.80 12.34 8.80
CA PHE A 93 2.25 12.67 7.45
C PHE A 93 1.29 12.10 6.39
N THR A 94 0.92 10.82 6.50
CA THR A 94 -0.01 10.21 5.54
C THR A 94 -1.41 10.83 5.65
N ALA A 95 -1.88 11.15 6.85
CA ALA A 95 -3.18 11.80 7.06
C ALA A 95 -3.26 13.24 6.52
N SER A 96 -2.12 13.93 6.36
CA SER A 96 -2.10 15.26 5.75
C SER A 96 -2.12 15.24 4.21
N GLN A 97 -2.00 14.07 3.59
CA GLN A 97 -1.94 13.94 2.15
C GLN A 97 -3.34 14.13 1.53
N PRO A 98 -3.51 15.03 0.54
CA PRO A 98 -4.82 15.29 -0.04
C PRO A 98 -5.38 14.02 -0.70
N ALA A 99 -6.69 13.78 -0.63
CA ALA A 99 -7.26 12.59 -1.27
C ALA A 99 -7.35 12.73 -2.80
N THR A 100 -7.51 13.96 -3.28
CA THR A 100 -7.65 14.35 -4.68
C THR A 100 -6.32 14.30 -5.45
N GLN A 101 -6.42 14.31 -6.77
CA GLN A 101 -5.27 14.36 -7.68
C GLN A 101 -4.50 15.67 -7.54
N ASP A 102 -5.23 16.79 -7.41
CA ASP A 102 -4.71 18.16 -7.48
C ASP A 102 -3.81 18.35 -8.72
N ASP A 103 -2.57 18.79 -8.54
CA ASP A 103 -1.58 19.00 -9.58
C ASP A 103 -0.70 17.76 -9.85
N THR A 104 -0.96 16.63 -9.17
CA THR A 104 -0.16 15.42 -9.33
C THR A 104 -0.35 14.84 -10.74
N PRO A 105 0.74 14.67 -11.52
CA PRO A 105 0.65 14.08 -12.85
C PRO A 105 0.18 12.63 -12.79
N LEU A 106 -0.71 12.25 -13.71
CA LEU A 106 -1.06 10.86 -13.93
C LEU A 106 0.12 10.14 -14.58
N LEU A 107 0.33 8.87 -14.20
CA LEU A 107 1.22 8.00 -14.96
C LEU A 107 0.64 7.79 -16.36
N SER A 108 1.48 7.70 -17.38
CA SER A 108 1.07 7.51 -18.80
C SER A 108 0.11 6.34 -19.07
N THR A 109 0.02 5.35 -18.17
CA THR A 109 -0.91 4.22 -18.27
C THR A 109 -2.29 4.47 -17.65
N HIS A 110 -2.47 5.58 -16.93
CA HIS A 110 -3.68 5.90 -16.19
C HIS A 110 -4.43 7.05 -16.87
N ARG A 111 -5.74 6.87 -17.03
CA ARG A 111 -6.64 7.91 -17.58
C ARG A 111 -7.33 8.76 -16.51
N LYS A 112 -7.27 8.32 -15.25
CA LYS A 112 -7.91 8.97 -14.10
C LYS A 112 -7.12 8.72 -12.82
N TRP A 113 -7.37 9.55 -11.81
CA TRP A 113 -6.86 9.37 -10.46
C TRP A 113 -7.31 8.01 -9.87
N SER A 114 -6.47 7.43 -9.02
CA SER A 114 -6.73 6.13 -8.41
C SER A 114 -6.06 6.01 -7.04
N CYS A 115 -6.54 5.09 -6.19
CA CYS A 115 -5.91 4.79 -4.92
C CYS A 115 -4.45 4.32 -5.07
N ALA A 116 -4.12 3.63 -6.17
CA ALA A 116 -2.75 3.25 -6.47
C ALA A 116 -1.86 4.48 -6.75
N LEU A 117 -2.36 5.44 -7.54
CA LEU A 117 -1.63 6.67 -7.83
C LEU A 117 -1.46 7.54 -6.58
N TRP A 118 -2.49 7.62 -5.74
CA TRP A 118 -2.40 8.29 -4.44
C TRP A 118 -1.29 7.71 -3.57
N ILE A 119 -1.24 6.38 -3.40
CA ILE A 119 -0.17 5.73 -2.63
C ILE A 119 1.21 5.99 -3.24
N ILE A 120 1.34 5.92 -4.57
CA ILE A 120 2.61 6.20 -5.25
C ILE A 120 3.09 7.62 -4.96
N ARG A 121 2.18 8.60 -4.96
CA ARG A 121 2.51 9.98 -4.56
C ARG A 121 2.98 10.04 -3.11
N VAL A 122 2.20 9.50 -2.18
CA VAL A 122 2.55 9.50 -0.74
C VAL A 122 3.93 8.89 -0.50
N LEU A 123 4.25 7.76 -1.14
CA LEU A 123 5.56 7.12 -1.00
C LEU A 123 6.70 7.93 -1.63
N ALA A 124 6.44 8.61 -2.75
CA ALA A 124 7.41 9.53 -3.35
C ALA A 124 7.70 10.72 -2.42
N ASP A 125 6.67 11.28 -1.77
CA ASP A 125 6.82 12.39 -0.83
C ASP A 125 7.57 11.95 0.44
N PHE A 126 7.35 10.72 0.93
CA PHE A 126 8.17 10.14 1.99
C PHE A 126 9.65 10.01 1.58
N GLN A 127 9.91 9.66 0.33
CA GLN A 127 11.28 9.57 -0.19
C GLN A 127 11.94 10.94 -0.30
N GLU A 128 11.21 11.95 -0.78
CA GLU A 128 11.69 13.34 -0.84
C GLU A 128 11.99 13.90 0.56
N ALA A 129 11.16 13.56 1.55
CA ALA A 129 11.39 13.90 2.96
C ALA A 129 12.54 13.12 3.61
N GLY A 130 13.18 12.18 2.91
CA GLY A 130 14.27 11.34 3.45
C GLY A 130 13.80 10.29 4.47
N LEU A 131 12.50 10.02 4.54
CA LEU A 131 11.89 9.08 5.48
C LEU A 131 11.81 7.66 4.91
N PHE A 132 11.89 7.49 3.59
CA PHE A 132 11.77 6.19 2.94
C PHE A 132 12.77 6.07 1.78
N SER A 133 13.53 4.98 1.72
CA SER A 133 14.56 4.78 0.69
C SER A 133 14.54 3.39 0.06
N ALA A 134 13.60 2.54 0.46
CA ALA A 134 13.58 1.14 0.02
C ALA A 134 13.18 0.98 -1.45
N ILE A 135 12.45 1.95 -2.03
CA ILE A 135 11.92 1.87 -3.38
C ILE A 135 12.18 3.18 -4.10
N PRO A 136 12.86 3.18 -5.27
CA PRO A 136 13.03 4.39 -6.06
C PRO A 136 11.68 4.79 -6.66
N LEU A 137 11.25 6.04 -6.44
CA LEU A 137 10.03 6.62 -7.03
C LEU A 137 10.28 8.02 -7.63
N GLN A 138 11.52 8.32 -8.02
CA GLN A 138 11.95 9.66 -8.46
C GLN A 138 11.48 9.98 -9.89
N THR A 139 11.47 8.99 -10.76
CA THR A 139 11.10 9.17 -12.17
C THR A 139 9.73 8.56 -12.48
N GLU A 140 9.12 8.95 -13.61
CA GLU A 140 7.89 8.30 -14.08
C GLU A 140 8.11 6.80 -14.35
N ASP A 141 9.26 6.42 -14.92
CA ASP A 141 9.60 5.02 -15.21
C ASP A 141 9.71 4.20 -13.91
N ASP A 142 10.30 4.77 -12.86
CA ASP A 142 10.35 4.12 -11.54
C ASP A 142 8.95 3.88 -10.97
N LYS A 143 8.10 4.90 -10.99
CA LYS A 143 6.71 4.81 -10.54
C LYS A 143 5.92 3.78 -11.35
N MET A 144 6.14 3.72 -12.66
CA MET A 144 5.54 2.73 -13.55
C MET A 144 6.01 1.30 -13.27
N LYS A 145 7.31 1.10 -13.04
CA LYS A 145 7.88 -0.20 -12.65
C LYS A 145 7.30 -0.67 -11.32
N PHE A 146 7.27 0.22 -10.34
CA PHE A 146 6.66 -0.04 -9.04
C PHE A 146 5.18 -0.43 -9.19
N TYR A 147 4.39 0.36 -9.94
CA TYR A 147 2.97 0.08 -10.16
C TYR A 147 2.74 -1.31 -10.74
N ARG A 148 3.43 -1.63 -11.84
CA ARG A 148 3.32 -2.92 -12.53
C ARG A 148 3.67 -4.07 -11.61
N ARG A 149 4.67 -3.89 -10.75
CA ARG A 149 5.15 -4.92 -9.85
C ARG A 149 4.15 -5.27 -8.74
N ILE A 150 3.60 -4.25 -8.09
CA ILE A 150 2.55 -4.45 -7.08
C ILE A 150 1.30 -5.07 -7.73
N TYR A 151 0.90 -4.59 -8.91
CA TYR A 151 -0.21 -5.16 -9.66
C TYR A 151 0.02 -6.64 -10.00
N SER A 152 1.20 -7.00 -10.50
CA SER A 152 1.57 -8.39 -10.82
C SER A 152 1.56 -9.29 -9.58
N ALA A 153 1.99 -8.79 -8.41
CA ALA A 153 1.91 -9.54 -7.16
C ALA A 153 0.44 -9.84 -6.77
N GLY A 154 -0.47 -8.88 -6.92
CA GLY A 154 -1.91 -9.10 -6.74
C GLY A 154 -2.49 -10.10 -7.74
N ALA A 155 -2.13 -9.98 -9.01
CA ALA A 155 -2.56 -10.92 -10.05
C ALA A 155 -2.07 -12.36 -9.74
N LEU A 156 -0.80 -12.53 -9.37
CA LEU A 156 -0.26 -13.83 -8.97
C LEU A 156 -1.02 -14.42 -7.78
N ALA A 157 -1.23 -13.63 -6.72
CA ALA A 157 -2.00 -14.08 -5.57
C ALA A 157 -3.43 -14.49 -5.95
N SER A 158 -3.95 -14.00 -7.08
CA SER A 158 -5.27 -14.35 -7.62
C SER A 158 -5.30 -15.64 -8.43
N GLY A 159 -4.16 -16.34 -8.53
CA GLY A 159 -4.03 -17.57 -9.30
C GLY A 159 -3.62 -17.36 -10.76
N TYR A 160 -3.14 -16.16 -11.15
CA TYR A 160 -2.53 -16.00 -12.47
C TYR A 160 -1.19 -16.76 -12.55
N PRO A 161 -1.01 -17.67 -13.51
CA PRO A 161 0.22 -18.45 -13.64
C PRO A 161 1.28 -17.60 -14.32
N ASN A 162 2.02 -16.77 -13.57
CA ASN A 162 3.35 -16.23 -13.94
C ASN A 162 3.84 -15.20 -12.90
N SER A 163 4.73 -15.56 -11.97
CA SER A 163 5.89 -14.74 -11.55
C SER A 163 6.69 -15.39 -10.42
N ASP A 164 7.96 -14.98 -10.29
CA ASP A 164 8.97 -15.45 -9.34
C ASP A 164 8.84 -14.86 -7.90
N PHE A 165 7.64 -14.43 -7.47
CA PHE A 165 7.48 -13.91 -6.11
C PHE A 165 7.25 -15.04 -5.10
N PRO A 166 8.10 -15.18 -4.07
CA PRO A 166 7.82 -16.10 -2.98
C PRO A 166 6.66 -15.53 -2.13
N VAL A 167 5.47 -16.07 -2.34
CA VAL A 167 4.32 -15.79 -1.46
C VAL A 167 4.48 -16.63 -0.19
N VAL A 168 4.54 -15.96 0.97
CA VAL A 168 4.56 -16.55 2.31
C VAL A 168 3.18 -16.35 2.93
N TYR A 169 2.64 -17.36 3.61
CA TYR A 169 1.36 -17.23 4.29
C TYR A 169 1.57 -16.88 5.76
N HIS A 170 0.84 -15.88 6.26
CA HIS A 170 0.73 -15.57 7.69
C HIS A 170 -0.74 -15.72 8.09
N GLY A 171 -1.07 -16.86 8.71
CA GLY A 171 -2.47 -17.28 8.86
C GLY A 171 -3.10 -17.55 7.49
N GLU A 172 -4.25 -16.95 7.21
CA GLU A 172 -4.94 -17.04 5.92
C GLU A 172 -4.48 -15.98 4.91
N VAL A 173 -3.62 -15.03 5.33
CA VAL A 173 -3.19 -13.90 4.50
C VAL A 173 -1.95 -14.24 3.71
N LYS A 174 -1.99 -13.97 2.40
CA LYS A 174 -0.82 -14.01 1.53
C LYS A 174 0.04 -12.78 1.79
N MET A 175 1.30 -12.99 2.14
CA MET A 175 2.29 -11.94 2.30
C MET A 175 3.45 -12.15 1.33
N THR A 176 4.02 -11.04 0.85
CA THR A 176 5.28 -11.07 0.10
C THR A 176 6.10 -9.85 0.46
N GLN A 177 7.40 -9.90 0.19
CA GLN A 177 8.28 -8.75 0.30
C GLN A 177 8.53 -8.15 -1.09
N TYR A 178 8.54 -6.82 -1.18
CA TYR A 178 9.06 -6.11 -2.34
C TYR A 178 10.58 -6.32 -2.40
N LYS A 179 11.10 -6.92 -3.48
CA LYS A 179 12.53 -7.27 -3.64
C LYS A 179 13.32 -6.32 -4.51
#